data_AF-A0A163AG13-F1
#
_entry.id   AF-A0A163AG13-F1
#
_cell.length_a   1.000
_cell.length_b   1.000
_cell.length_c   1.000
_cell.angle_alpha   90.00
_cell.angle_beta   90.00
_cell.angle_gamma   90.00
#
_symmetry.space_group_name_H-M   'P 1'
#
loop_
_entity.id
_entity.type
_entity.pdbx_description
1 polymer ?
#
loop_
_entity_poly.entity_id
_entity_poly.type
_entity_poly.pdbx_seq_one_letter_code
_entity_poly.pdbx_strand_id
1 'polypeptide(L)'
;MNLESPTVTVNKTAEEVFEFLTKVENFEQLMPESKQKFEKITDSRFLFQLKGMPELVLDQKENTPSSQVVLGAASDKLPFTLTADIVNTEDGKSTTKLTFDGQFNAMMAMMIKTPIQNFINTLSENIGKL
;
A
#
# COMPACT_ATOMS: atom_id res chain seq x y z
N MET A 1 11.65 -10.33 -3.54
CA MET A 1 11.45 -9.30 -4.58
C MET A 1 11.12 -8.03 -3.84
N ASN A 2 11.91 -6.99 -4.07
CA ASN A 2 11.73 -5.70 -3.43
C ASN A 2 11.43 -4.66 -4.52
N LEU A 3 10.31 -3.95 -4.37
CA LEU A 3 9.83 -2.92 -5.29
C LEU A 3 9.52 -1.66 -4.50
N GLU A 4 9.76 -0.51 -5.09
CA GLU A 4 9.58 0.78 -4.42
C GLU A 4 8.76 1.71 -5.32
N SER A 5 7.85 2.47 -4.72
CA SER A 5 7.20 3.59 -5.40
C SER A 5 8.12 4.81 -5.43
N PRO A 6 7.82 5.80 -6.28
CA PRO A 6 8.31 7.17 -6.05
C PRO A 6 7.90 7.66 -4.66
N THR A 7 8.74 8.51 -4.07
CA THR A 7 8.38 9.32 -2.91
C THR A 7 7.48 10.46 -3.35
N VAL A 8 6.36 10.65 -2.66
CA VAL A 8 5.42 11.76 -2.89
C VAL A 8 5.40 12.72 -1.70
N THR A 9 5.17 14.00 -1.96
CA THR A 9 4.85 14.98 -0.92
C THR A 9 3.34 15.03 -0.75
N VAL A 10 2.88 15.04 0.50
CA VAL A 10 1.48 15.13 0.89
C VAL A 10 1.27 16.44 1.63
N ASN A 11 0.18 17.16 1.32
CA ASN A 11 -0.15 18.42 1.98
C ASN A 11 -0.88 18.19 3.33
N LYS A 12 -0.36 17.25 4.11
CA LYS A 12 -0.83 16.83 5.42
C LYS A 12 0.35 16.49 6.31
N THR A 13 0.15 16.57 7.62
CA THR A 13 1.15 16.11 8.59
C THR A 13 1.34 14.60 8.52
N ALA A 14 2.48 14.12 8.99
CA ALA A 14 2.74 12.68 9.04
C ALA A 14 1.72 11.91 9.90
N GLU A 15 1.18 12.55 10.95
CA GLU A 15 0.11 12.01 11.79
C GLU A 15 -1.20 11.84 11.01
N GLU A 16 -1.64 12.88 10.27
CA GLU A 16 -2.85 12.79 9.45
C GLU A 16 -2.75 11.72 8.35
N VAL A 17 -1.57 11.60 7.71
CA VAL A 17 -1.34 10.55 6.71
C VAL A 17 -1.35 9.17 7.37
N PHE A 18 -0.74 9.03 8.54
CA PHE A 18 -0.76 7.78 9.31
C PHE A 18 -2.18 7.38 9.73
N GLU A 19 -2.95 8.30 10.31
CA GLU A 19 -4.35 8.06 10.68
C GLU A 19 -5.22 7.69 9.48
N PHE A 20 -4.94 8.28 8.33
CA PHE A 20 -5.61 7.94 7.09
C PHE A 20 -5.27 6.52 6.63
N LEU A 21 -3.98 6.16 6.58
CA LEU A 21 -3.51 4.86 6.09
C LEU A 21 -3.76 3.72 7.09
N THR A 22 -4.02 4.01 8.36
CA THR A 22 -4.39 2.98 9.35
C THR A 22 -5.85 2.55 9.25
N LYS A 23 -6.72 3.32 8.58
CA LYS A 23 -8.12 2.95 8.33
C LYS A 23 -8.23 2.25 6.98
N VAL A 24 -8.37 0.93 6.99
CA VAL A 24 -8.27 0.13 5.76
C VAL A 24 -9.30 0.50 4.69
N GLU A 25 -10.49 0.96 5.06
CA GLU A 25 -11.49 1.47 4.11
C GLU A 25 -10.96 2.61 3.22
N ASN A 26 -10.03 3.42 3.73
CA ASN A 26 -9.47 4.54 2.97
C ASN A 26 -8.65 4.08 1.78
N PHE A 27 -8.15 2.84 1.76
CA PHE A 27 -7.45 2.32 0.59
C PHE A 27 -8.34 2.25 -0.64
N GLU A 28 -9.67 2.18 -0.49
CA GLU A 28 -10.57 2.16 -1.65
C GLU A 28 -10.41 3.40 -2.53
N GLN A 29 -10.20 4.57 -1.93
CA GLN A 29 -10.03 5.83 -2.67
C GLN A 29 -8.62 5.99 -3.25
N LEU A 30 -7.66 5.19 -2.78
CA LEU A 30 -6.30 5.15 -3.32
C LEU A 30 -6.18 4.19 -4.50
N MET A 31 -7.13 3.27 -4.68
CA MET A 31 -7.08 2.23 -5.72
C MET A 31 -7.00 2.83 -7.13
N PRO A 32 -6.29 2.17 -8.06
CA PRO A 32 -6.26 2.58 -9.47
C PRO A 32 -7.65 2.42 -10.14
N GLU A 33 -7.86 3.08 -11.27
CA GLU A 33 -9.07 2.91 -12.11
C GLU A 33 -9.27 1.46 -12.58
N SER A 34 -8.20 0.66 -12.61
CA SER A 34 -8.24 -0.77 -12.92
C SER A 34 -8.82 -1.65 -11.81
N LYS A 35 -9.24 -1.08 -10.67
CA LYS A 35 -9.96 -1.75 -9.59
C LYS A 35 -11.21 -2.44 -10.13
N GLN A 36 -11.28 -3.76 -9.94
CA GLN A 36 -12.48 -4.55 -10.19
C GLN A 36 -13.30 -4.77 -8.92
N LYS A 37 -12.62 -4.91 -7.77
CA LYS A 37 -13.26 -5.16 -6.48
C LYS A 37 -12.47 -4.53 -5.35
N PHE A 38 -13.16 -4.02 -4.36
CA PHE A 38 -12.64 -3.67 -3.05
C PHE A 38 -13.69 -4.03 -2.01
N GLU A 39 -13.28 -4.67 -0.93
CA GLU A 39 -14.18 -5.12 0.12
C GLU A 39 -13.44 -5.03 1.47
N LYS A 40 -13.94 -4.18 2.37
CA LYS A 40 -13.50 -4.19 3.76
C LYS A 40 -14.00 -5.48 4.42
N ILE A 41 -13.08 -6.31 4.91
CA ILE A 41 -13.41 -7.56 5.61
C ILE A 41 -13.50 -7.29 7.13
N THR A 42 -12.52 -6.57 7.68
CA THR A 42 -12.47 -6.17 9.09
C THR A 42 -11.81 -4.78 9.19
N ASP A 43 -11.67 -4.24 10.40
CA ASP A 43 -10.94 -2.97 10.59
C ASP A 43 -9.45 -3.03 10.24
N SER A 44 -8.87 -4.23 10.16
CA SER A 44 -7.46 -4.45 9.79
C SER A 44 -7.29 -5.11 8.43
N ARG A 45 -8.38 -5.50 7.75
CA ARG A 45 -8.31 -6.33 6.53
C ARG A 45 -9.22 -5.83 5.43
N PHE A 46 -8.69 -5.84 4.22
CA PHE A 46 -9.47 -5.63 3.01
C PHE A 46 -9.03 -6.59 1.90
N LEU A 47 -9.99 -6.94 1.06
CA LEU A 47 -9.77 -7.62 -0.20
C LEU A 47 -9.78 -6.59 -1.33
N PHE A 48 -8.91 -6.77 -2.31
CA PHE A 48 -8.97 -6.03 -3.55
C PHE A 48 -8.66 -6.91 -4.75
N GLN A 49 -9.14 -6.49 -5.91
CA GLN A 49 -8.85 -7.12 -7.19
C GLN A 49 -8.60 -6.05 -8.25
N LEU A 50 -7.53 -6.22 -9.01
CA LEU A 50 -7.22 -5.39 -10.18
C LEU A 50 -7.47 -6.20 -11.46
N LYS A 51 -7.76 -5.51 -12.57
CA LYS A 51 -7.91 -6.16 -13.88
C LYS A 51 -6.66 -6.95 -14.25
N GLY A 52 -6.83 -8.26 -14.44
CA GLY A 52 -5.74 -9.18 -14.78
C GLY A 52 -4.94 -9.71 -13.58
N MET A 53 -5.40 -9.47 -12.35
CA MET A 53 -4.80 -9.97 -11.11
C MET A 53 -5.79 -10.85 -10.34
N PRO A 54 -5.34 -11.92 -9.64
CA PRO A 54 -6.18 -12.61 -8.67
C PRO A 54 -6.58 -11.66 -7.53
N GLU A 55 -7.65 -12.02 -6.81
CA GLU A 55 -7.99 -11.32 -5.57
C GLU A 55 -6.85 -11.45 -4.55
N LEU A 56 -6.50 -10.34 -3.91
CA LEU A 56 -5.54 -10.29 -2.82
C LEU A 56 -6.21 -9.76 -1.56
N VAL A 57 -5.78 -10.29 -0.42
CA VAL A 57 -6.19 -9.81 0.90
C VAL A 57 -4.98 -9.26 1.63
N LEU A 58 -5.06 -7.99 2.00
CA LEU A 58 -4.10 -7.30 2.83
C LEU A 58 -4.63 -7.22 4.26
N ASP A 59 -3.72 -7.46 5.21
CA ASP A 59 -3.96 -7.45 6.65
C ASP A 59 -2.92 -6.55 7.30
N GLN A 60 -3.35 -5.65 8.16
CA GLN A 60 -2.46 -4.75 8.90
C GLN A 60 -1.64 -5.56 9.92
N LYS A 61 -0.32 -5.43 9.87
CA LYS A 61 0.62 -6.23 10.67
C LYS A 61 1.24 -5.39 11.78
N GLU A 62 1.89 -4.30 11.40
CA GLU A 62 2.64 -3.44 12.32
C GLU A 62 2.42 -1.98 11.95
N ASN A 63 2.41 -1.12 12.95
CA ASN A 63 2.29 0.32 12.78
C ASN A 63 3.26 1.00 13.74
N THR A 64 3.98 2.00 13.25
CA THR A 64 4.72 2.94 14.09
C THR A 64 4.04 4.31 13.96
N PRO A 65 3.50 4.87 15.06
CA PRO A 65 2.74 6.12 15.02
C PRO A 65 3.45 7.22 14.23
N SER A 66 2.73 7.81 13.28
CA SER A 66 3.18 8.93 12.42
C SER A 66 4.39 8.65 11.54
N SER A 67 4.87 7.40 11.45
CA SER A 67 6.06 7.09 10.64
C SER A 67 5.93 5.87 9.76
N GLN A 68 5.10 4.88 10.12
CA GLN A 68 5.01 3.65 9.34
C GLN A 68 3.69 2.91 9.47
N VAL A 69 3.17 2.43 8.35
CA VAL A 69 2.06 1.46 8.29
C VAL A 69 2.52 0.25 7.49
N VAL A 70 2.41 -0.95 8.06
CA VAL A 70 2.80 -2.20 7.41
C VAL A 70 1.56 -3.06 7.19
N LEU A 71 1.23 -3.29 5.92
CA LEU A 71 0.26 -4.30 5.51
C LEU A 71 0.99 -5.54 5.04
N GLY A 72 0.38 -6.71 5.15
CA GLY A 72 0.95 -7.95 4.66
C GLY A 72 -0.11 -8.93 4.19
N ALA A 73 0.35 -10.03 3.59
CA ALA A 73 -0.54 -11.10 3.17
C ALA A 73 -1.39 -11.62 4.34
N ALA A 74 -2.68 -11.85 4.10
CA ALA A 74 -3.53 -12.58 5.04
C ALA A 74 -3.29 -14.11 5.02
N SER A 75 -2.53 -14.60 4.03
CA SER A 75 -2.21 -16.02 3.83
C SER A 75 -0.71 -16.26 3.91
N ASP A 76 -0.30 -17.25 4.69
CA ASP A 76 1.11 -17.64 4.86
C ASP A 76 1.70 -18.32 3.61
N LYS A 77 0.86 -18.70 2.64
CA LYS A 77 1.31 -19.40 1.42
C LYS A 77 2.07 -18.50 0.45
N LEU A 78 1.86 -17.18 0.53
CA LEU A 78 2.50 -16.16 -0.30
C LEU A 78 2.88 -14.97 0.59
N PRO A 79 4.01 -15.06 1.32
CA PRO A 79 4.40 -14.00 2.24
C PRO A 79 4.89 -12.76 1.47
N PHE A 80 4.21 -11.64 1.70
CA PHE A 80 4.60 -10.33 1.24
C PHE A 80 4.16 -9.24 2.22
N THR A 81 4.82 -8.10 2.14
CA THR A 81 4.49 -6.86 2.86
C THR A 81 4.37 -5.70 1.89
N LEU A 82 3.53 -4.73 2.25
CA LEU A 82 3.44 -3.40 1.68
C LEU A 82 3.61 -2.42 2.84
N THR A 83 4.76 -1.77 2.87
CA THR A 83 5.13 -0.79 3.89
C THR A 83 4.95 0.60 3.34
N ALA A 84 4.24 1.46 4.07
CA ALA A 84 4.21 2.89 3.83
C ALA A 84 5.11 3.58 4.86
N ASP A 85 6.22 4.14 4.38
CA ASP A 85 7.12 4.97 5.19
C ASP A 85 6.69 6.44 5.06
N ILE A 86 6.44 7.08 6.20
CA ILE A 86 5.96 8.45 6.30
C ILE A 86 7.02 9.27 7.02
N VAL A 87 7.45 10.37 6.39
CA VAL A 87 8.46 11.26 6.96
C VAL A 87 7.87 12.65 7.06
N ASN A 88 7.81 13.17 8.28
CA ASN A 88 7.35 14.54 8.50
C ASN A 88 8.30 15.54 7.84
N THR A 89 7.73 16.60 7.27
CA THR A 89 8.49 17.73 6.72
C THR A 89 8.04 19.04 7.38
N GLU A 90 8.59 20.16 6.94
CA GLU A 90 8.17 21.48 7.41
C GLU A 90 6.77 21.85 6.90
N ASP A 91 6.19 22.92 7.44
CA ASP A 91 4.94 23.54 6.98
C ASP A 91 3.69 22.64 6.97
N GLY A 92 3.61 21.68 7.90
CA GLY A 92 2.44 20.80 8.02
C GLY A 92 2.31 19.81 6.85
N LYS A 93 3.43 19.46 6.21
CA LYS A 93 3.51 18.48 5.12
C LYS A 93 4.26 17.24 5.56
N SER A 94 4.16 16.18 4.76
CA SER A 94 4.97 14.99 4.92
C SER A 94 5.36 14.43 3.55
N THR A 95 6.32 13.52 3.54
CA THR A 95 6.56 12.65 2.40
C THR A 95 6.14 11.22 2.71
N THR A 96 5.74 10.49 1.67
CA THR A 96 5.37 9.08 1.79
C THR A 96 6.00 8.28 0.66
N LYS A 97 6.51 7.09 0.99
CA LYS A 97 7.05 6.12 0.03
C LYS A 97 6.47 4.75 0.35
N LEU A 98 6.11 3.99 -0.68
CA LEU A 98 5.64 2.62 -0.54
C LEU A 98 6.74 1.64 -0.94
N THR A 99 6.94 0.62 -0.12
CA THR A 99 7.87 -0.48 -0.37
C THR A 99 7.09 -1.79 -0.34
N PHE A 100 7.15 -2.55 -1.43
CA PHE A 100 6.61 -3.89 -1.50
C PHE A 100 7.75 -4.90 -1.41
N ASP A 101 7.71 -5.79 -0.42
CA ASP A 101 8.64 -6.90 -0.28
C ASP A 101 7.88 -8.22 -0.31
N GLY A 102 8.27 -9.17 -1.16
CA GLY A 102 7.67 -10.49 -1.14
C GLY A 102 8.57 -11.61 -1.64
N GLN A 103 8.39 -12.79 -1.07
CA GLN A 103 9.23 -13.96 -1.35
C GLN A 103 8.60 -14.81 -2.44
N PHE A 104 8.87 -14.44 -3.69
CA PHE A 104 8.41 -15.17 -4.87
C PHE A 104 9.57 -15.91 -5.55
N ASN A 105 9.29 -17.07 -6.14
CA ASN A 105 10.23 -17.70 -7.05
C ASN A 105 10.45 -16.82 -8.31
N ALA A 106 11.54 -17.07 -9.04
CA ALA A 106 11.95 -16.23 -10.16
C ALA A 106 10.88 -16.10 -11.26
N MET A 107 10.15 -17.18 -11.55
CA MET A 107 9.10 -17.19 -12.58
C MET A 107 7.89 -16.34 -12.17
N MET A 108 7.39 -16.51 -10.93
CA MET A 108 6.29 -15.72 -10.41
C MET A 108 6.68 -14.24 -10.30
N ALA A 109 7.88 -13.94 -9.81
CA ALA A 109 8.37 -12.57 -9.67
C ALA A 109 8.33 -11.82 -11.01
N MET A 110 8.75 -12.44 -12.12
CA MET A 110 8.71 -11.80 -13.44
C MET A 110 7.28 -11.48 -13.91
N MET A 111 6.30 -12.35 -13.62
CA MET A 111 4.91 -12.14 -14.06
C MET A 111 4.19 -11.06 -13.25
N ILE A 112 4.47 -10.97 -11.95
CA ILE A 112 3.75 -10.06 -11.03
C ILE A 112 4.48 -8.73 -10.79
N LYS A 113 5.77 -8.64 -11.11
CA LYS A 113 6.58 -7.43 -10.89
C LYS A 113 5.94 -6.19 -11.50
N THR A 114 5.59 -6.23 -12.79
CA THR A 114 5.01 -5.06 -13.48
C THR A 114 3.63 -4.67 -12.92
N PRO A 115 2.67 -5.61 -12.77
CA PRO A 115 1.39 -5.29 -12.11
C PRO A 115 1.54 -4.69 -10.71
N ILE A 116 2.40 -5.26 -9.87
CA ILE A 116 2.61 -4.77 -8.49
C ILE A 116 3.31 -3.42 -8.48
N GLN A 117 4.33 -3.22 -9.33
CA GLN A 117 4.99 -1.92 -9.46
C GLN A 117 3.99 -0.83 -9.87
N ASN A 118 3.12 -1.11 -10.84
CA ASN A 118 2.09 -0.17 -11.25
C ASN A 118 1.10 0.11 -10.11
N PHE A 119 0.68 -0.92 -9.38
CA PHE A 119 -0.20 -0.78 -8.23
C PHE A 119 0.39 0.14 -7.15
N ILE A 120 1.62 -0.10 -6.69
CA ILE A 120 2.24 0.74 -5.64
C ILE A 120 2.56 2.16 -6.15
N ASN A 121 2.85 2.33 -7.44
CA ASN A 121 3.03 3.65 -8.02
C ASN A 121 1.72 4.45 -7.98
N THR A 122 0.60 3.85 -8.40
CA THR A 122 -0.70 4.53 -8.36
C THR A 122 -1.17 4.81 -6.94
N LEU A 123 -0.96 3.88 -5.99
CA LEU A 123 -1.25 4.14 -4.58
C LEU A 123 -0.46 5.35 -4.08
N SER A 124 0.85 5.39 -4.32
CA SER A 124 1.71 6.51 -3.91
C SER A 124 1.26 7.83 -4.55
N GLU A 125 0.96 7.83 -5.85
CA GLU A 125 0.45 9.01 -6.55
C GLU A 125 -0.86 9.54 -5.93
N ASN A 126 -1.79 8.64 -5.59
CA ASN A 126 -3.06 9.01 -4.97
C ASN A 126 -2.91 9.45 -3.52
N ILE A 127 -1.93 8.92 -2.78
CA ILE A 127 -1.54 9.41 -1.44
C ILE A 127 -1.03 10.86 -1.54
N GLY A 128 -0.26 11.19 -2.58
CA GLY A 128 0.20 12.56 -2.83
C GLY A 128 -0.93 13.58 -3.10
N LYS A 129 -2.16 13.11 -3.35
CA LYS A 129 -3.35 13.94 -3.60
C LYS A 129 -4.22 14.16 -2.35
N LEU A 130 -3.86 13.54 -1.21
CA LEU A 130 -4.52 13.78 0.08
C LEU A 130 -4.23 15.21 0.56
#